data_AF-A0A2G2Y831-F1
#
_entry.id   AF-A0A2G2Y831-F1
#
_cell.length_a   1.000
_cell.length_b   1.000
_cell.length_c   1.000
_cell.angle_alpha   90.00
_cell.angle_beta   90.00
_cell.angle_gamma   90.00
#
_symmetry.space_group_name_H-M   'P 1'
#
loop_
_entity.id
_entity.type
_entity.pdbx_description
1 polymer ?
#
loop_
_entity_poly.entity_id
_entity_poly.type
_entity_poly.pdbx_seq_one_letter_code
_entity_poly.pdbx_strand_id
1 'polypeptide(L)'
;MVSLVVLEEEMDDDMIKELEDWLVLREVSLLNADIEQILLEAQHRWLRPAEVCEILRNYQKFRIAPEPPNRPPSGSLFLFDRKVLRYFRKDGHSWRKKKDGKTVKEAHERLKAGSIDVLHCYYAHGEENENFQRRSYWMLEE
;
A
#
# COMPACT_ATOMS: atom_id res chain seq x y z
N MET A 1 -8.71 5.49 -13.92
CA MET A 1 -8.60 4.17 -13.25
C MET A 1 -7.43 4.28 -12.32
N VAL A 2 -7.70 4.62 -11.07
CA VAL A 2 -6.65 5.05 -10.14
C VAL A 2 -6.15 3.85 -9.33
N SER A 3 -4.84 3.76 -9.14
CA SER A 3 -4.23 2.78 -8.27
C SER A 3 -3.47 3.41 -7.14
N LEU A 4 -3.61 2.82 -5.96
CA LEU A 4 -2.83 3.12 -4.77
C LEU A 4 -1.69 2.12 -4.66
N VAL A 5 -0.46 2.58 -4.53
CA VAL A 5 0.71 1.76 -4.22
C VAL A 5 1.20 2.12 -2.83
N VAL A 6 1.42 1.10 -2.01
CA VAL A 6 1.96 1.19 -0.65
C VAL A 6 3.22 0.33 -0.57
N LEU A 7 4.30 0.90 -0.06
CA LEU A 7 5.57 0.22 0.20
C LEU A 7 5.79 0.17 1.71
N GLU A 8 6.10 -0.98 2.27
CA GLU A 8 6.23 -1.16 3.71
C GLU A 8 7.25 -2.25 4.04
N GLU A 9 8.02 -2.04 5.10
CA GLU A 9 8.81 -3.08 5.78
C GLU A 9 7.98 -3.59 6.96
N GLU A 10 7.64 -4.88 6.98
CA GLU A 10 7.05 -5.48 8.18
C GLU A 10 8.06 -5.37 9.34
N MET A 11 7.63 -4.69 10.40
CA MET A 11 8.36 -4.59 11.65
C MET A 11 8.50 -5.97 12.30
N ASP A 12 9.69 -6.30 12.79
CA ASP A 12 9.89 -7.55 13.53
C ASP A 12 9.17 -7.52 14.90
N ASP A 13 8.90 -8.72 15.44
CA ASP A 13 8.17 -8.90 16.70
C ASP A 13 8.84 -8.17 17.89
N ASP A 14 10.15 -7.96 17.84
CA ASP A 14 10.91 -7.26 18.89
C ASP A 14 10.68 -5.75 18.83
N MET A 15 10.63 -5.15 17.63
CA MET A 15 10.27 -3.75 17.44
C MET A 15 8.79 -3.49 17.71
N ILE A 16 7.90 -4.45 17.41
CA ILE A 16 6.48 -4.38 17.74
C ILE A 16 6.30 -4.26 19.26
N LYS A 17 7.00 -5.09 20.04
CA LYS A 17 6.95 -5.07 21.51
C LYS A 17 7.41 -3.72 22.09
N GLU A 18 8.43 -3.11 21.50
CA GLU A 18 8.91 -1.80 21.94
C GLU A 18 7.90 -0.68 21.61
N LEU A 19 7.20 -0.74 20.48
CA LEU A 19 6.13 0.22 20.14
C LEU A 19 4.84 0.00 20.94
N GLU A 20 4.49 -1.25 21.27
CA GLU A 20 3.32 -1.57 22.10
C GLU A 20 3.41 -0.93 23.49
N ASP A 21 4.62 -0.84 24.06
CA ASP A 21 4.86 -0.11 25.33
C ASP A 21 4.62 1.41 25.20
N TRP A 22 4.80 2.00 24.00
CA TRP A 22 4.53 3.42 23.74
C TRP A 22 3.08 3.73 23.39
N LEU A 23 2.32 2.77 22.84
CA LEU A 23 0.98 2.98 22.29
C LEU A 23 -0.15 2.98 23.35
N VAL A 24 0.13 2.63 24.61
CA VAL A 24 -0.87 2.62 25.71
C VAL A 24 -1.49 4.00 26.01
N LEU A 25 -0.95 5.11 25.47
CA LEU A 25 -1.30 6.46 25.90
C LEU A 25 -2.13 7.34 24.94
N ARG A 26 -2.64 6.87 23.80
CA ARG A 26 -3.44 7.75 22.93
C ARG A 26 -4.61 7.06 22.24
N GLU A 27 -5.79 7.30 22.77
CA GLU A 27 -7.05 6.98 22.10
C GLU A 27 -7.93 8.23 21.98
N VAL A 28 -8.68 8.32 20.84
CA VAL A 28 -10.01 8.94 20.60
C VAL A 28 -10.13 10.09 19.52
N SER A 29 -10.80 9.76 18.39
CA SER A 29 -11.91 10.48 17.62
C SER A 29 -11.67 11.77 16.78
N LEU A 30 -12.36 12.16 15.65
CA LEU A 30 -13.35 11.60 14.67
C LEU A 30 -13.46 12.49 13.38
N LEU A 31 -13.82 11.86 12.24
CA LEU A 31 -14.70 12.26 11.10
C LEU A 31 -14.39 13.35 10.05
N ASN A 32 -13.37 14.20 10.20
CA ASN A 32 -12.67 14.80 9.04
C ASN A 32 -11.18 14.42 9.02
N ALA A 33 -10.71 13.93 10.16
CA ALA A 33 -9.39 13.39 10.42
C ALA A 33 -9.21 11.96 9.87
N ASP A 34 -10.20 11.36 9.19
CA ASP A 34 -10.13 9.93 8.83
C ASP A 34 -9.06 9.67 7.76
N ILE A 35 -9.06 10.44 6.66
CA ILE A 35 -8.03 10.29 5.61
C ILE A 35 -6.64 10.69 6.13
N GLU A 36 -6.54 11.78 6.90
CA GLU A 36 -5.24 12.21 7.47
C GLU A 36 -4.69 11.16 8.44
N GLN A 37 -5.55 10.60 9.30
CA GLN A 37 -5.18 9.49 10.19
C GLN A 37 -4.79 8.26 9.38
N ILE A 38 -5.55 7.89 8.34
CA ILE A 38 -5.22 6.78 7.45
C ILE A 38 -3.82 6.97 6.85
N LEU A 39 -3.47 8.18 6.41
CA LEU A 39 -2.13 8.46 5.85
C LEU A 39 -1.02 8.39 6.90
N LEU A 40 -1.30 8.77 8.15
CA LEU A 40 -0.35 8.62 9.26
C LEU A 40 -0.15 7.13 9.60
N GLU A 41 -1.23 6.38 9.71
CA GLU A 41 -1.22 4.94 10.00
C GLU A 41 -0.51 4.14 8.90
N ALA A 42 -0.64 4.57 7.63
CA ALA A 42 0.03 3.93 6.49
C ALA A 42 1.57 3.94 6.58
N GLN A 43 2.15 4.76 7.46
CA GLN A 43 3.60 4.78 7.70
C GLN A 43 4.05 3.67 8.65
N HIS A 44 3.12 3.05 9.37
CA HIS A 44 3.43 2.17 10.49
C HIS A 44 2.75 0.80 10.39
N ARG A 45 1.69 0.67 9.59
CA ARG A 45 0.99 -0.60 9.37
C ARG A 45 0.33 -0.67 8.00
N TRP A 46 0.04 -1.90 7.60
CA TRP A 46 -0.82 -2.17 6.46
C TRP A 46 -2.20 -1.53 6.61
N LEU A 47 -2.61 -0.83 5.54
CA LEU A 47 -3.96 -0.32 5.42
C LEU A 47 -4.97 -1.46 5.25
N ARG A 48 -6.07 -1.35 5.99
CA ARG A 48 -7.23 -2.23 5.88
C ARG A 48 -7.97 -1.96 4.56
N PRO A 49 -8.68 -2.94 3.99
CA PRO A 49 -9.41 -2.74 2.74
C PRO A 49 -10.35 -1.53 2.73
N ALA A 50 -11.03 -1.25 3.86
CA ALA A 50 -11.90 -0.09 3.99
C ALA A 50 -11.14 1.24 3.87
N GLU A 51 -9.96 1.33 4.47
CA GLU A 51 -9.09 2.53 4.43
C GLU A 51 -8.56 2.77 3.00
N VAL A 52 -8.15 1.70 2.32
CA VAL A 52 -7.75 1.75 0.91
C VAL A 52 -8.91 2.22 0.02
N CYS A 53 -10.12 1.71 0.25
CA CYS A 53 -11.31 2.17 -0.45
C CYS A 53 -11.58 3.66 -0.21
N GLU A 54 -11.38 4.16 1.01
CA GLU A 54 -11.59 5.57 1.34
C GLU A 54 -10.62 6.47 0.55
N ILE A 55 -9.33 6.11 0.49
CA ILE A 55 -8.35 6.83 -0.33
C ILE A 55 -8.75 6.79 -1.81
N LEU A 56 -9.05 5.59 -2.34
CA LEU A 56 -9.35 5.41 -3.77
C LEU A 56 -10.62 6.10 -4.21
N ARG A 57 -11.67 6.16 -3.38
CA ARG A 57 -12.92 6.89 -3.70
C ARG A 57 -12.74 8.40 -3.66
N ASN A 58 -11.79 8.89 -2.87
CA ASN A 58 -11.49 10.30 -2.70
C ASN A 58 -10.25 10.75 -3.49
N TYR A 59 -9.82 10.00 -4.50
CA TYR A 59 -8.53 10.22 -5.18
C TYR A 59 -8.35 11.64 -5.73
N GLN A 60 -9.44 12.36 -6.04
CA GLN A 60 -9.40 13.74 -6.55
C GLN A 60 -8.86 14.74 -5.51
N LYS A 61 -8.87 14.37 -4.22
CA LYS A 61 -8.29 15.17 -3.13
C LYS A 61 -6.77 15.06 -3.07
N PHE A 62 -6.17 14.15 -3.84
CA PHE A 62 -4.75 13.84 -3.79
C PHE A 62 -4.05 14.16 -5.10
N ARG A 63 -2.74 14.36 -5.02
CA ARG A 63 -1.89 14.46 -6.20
C ARG A 63 -1.71 13.08 -6.83
N ILE A 64 -2.07 12.96 -8.10
CA ILE A 64 -1.70 11.80 -8.92
C ILE A 64 -0.23 11.94 -9.33
N ALA A 65 0.57 10.93 -9.02
CA ALA A 65 1.97 10.87 -9.39
C ALA A 65 2.09 10.72 -10.93
N PRO A 66 2.84 11.60 -11.60
CA PRO A 66 2.96 11.58 -13.06
C PRO A 66 3.93 10.49 -13.56
N GLU A 67 4.79 9.98 -12.69
CA GLU A 67 5.83 8.99 -13.01
C GLU A 67 6.07 8.04 -11.83
N PRO A 68 6.62 6.84 -12.06
CA PRO A 68 6.98 5.92 -10.99
C PRO A 68 8.10 6.53 -10.14
N PRO A 69 8.03 6.45 -8.81
CA PRO A 69 9.09 6.96 -7.95
C PRO A 69 10.32 6.04 -8.03
N ASN A 70 11.52 6.55 -7.70
CA ASN A 70 12.75 5.77 -7.73
C ASN A 70 13.17 5.34 -6.32
N ARG A 71 13.09 4.03 -6.06
CA ARG A 71 13.38 3.35 -4.79
C ARG A 71 12.84 4.09 -3.56
N PRO A 72 11.51 4.27 -3.45
CA PRO A 72 10.94 4.97 -2.30
C PRO A 72 11.22 4.21 -1.01
N PRO A 73 11.36 4.92 0.12
CA PRO A 73 11.45 4.27 1.42
C PRO A 73 10.13 3.56 1.81
N SER A 74 10.21 2.71 2.84
CA SER A 74 9.05 2.18 3.56
C SER A 74 8.10 3.30 4.01
N GLY A 75 6.80 2.99 4.12
CA GLY A 75 5.74 3.93 4.46
C GLY A 75 5.32 4.85 3.29
N SER A 76 5.92 4.71 2.12
CA SER A 76 5.60 5.57 0.98
C SER A 76 4.30 5.16 0.29
N LEU A 77 3.47 6.16 -0.06
CA LEU A 77 2.17 5.99 -0.67
C LEU A 77 2.02 6.84 -1.94
N PHE A 78 1.55 6.22 -3.03
CA PHE A 78 1.41 6.90 -4.32
C PHE A 78 0.10 6.54 -5.01
N LEU A 79 -0.52 7.54 -5.64
CA LEU A 79 -1.68 7.36 -6.52
C LEU A 79 -1.29 7.53 -7.98
N PHE A 80 -1.72 6.63 -8.85
CA PHE A 80 -1.43 6.66 -10.28
C PHE A 80 -2.69 6.51 -11.13
N ASP A 81 -2.81 7.24 -12.22
CA ASP A 81 -3.77 6.88 -13.28
C ASP A 81 -3.15 5.82 -14.18
N ARG A 82 -3.65 4.58 -14.06
CA ARG A 82 -3.11 3.43 -14.81
C ARG A 82 -3.37 3.49 -16.31
N LYS A 83 -4.37 4.27 -16.75
CA LYS A 83 -4.62 4.44 -18.19
C LYS A 83 -3.51 5.28 -18.83
N VAL A 84 -2.96 6.23 -18.07
CA VAL A 84 -1.89 7.12 -18.49
C VAL A 84 -0.52 6.47 -18.24
N LEU A 85 -0.28 5.97 -17.01
CA LEU A 85 1.02 5.44 -16.59
C LEU A 85 0.98 3.91 -16.45
N ARG A 86 1.11 3.19 -17.57
CA ARG A 86 1.03 1.71 -17.60
C ARG A 86 2.12 1.01 -16.77
N TYR A 87 3.29 1.63 -16.64
CA TYR A 87 4.46 1.05 -15.96
C TYR A 87 4.71 1.66 -14.57
N PHE A 88 3.66 2.11 -13.88
CA PHE A 88 3.74 2.73 -12.54
C PHE A 88 4.42 1.89 -11.45
N ARG A 89 4.55 0.58 -11.66
CA ARG A 89 5.27 -0.36 -10.76
C ARG A 89 6.77 -0.48 -11.04
N LYS A 90 7.33 0.27 -12.00
CA LYS A 90 8.78 0.33 -12.25
C LYS A 90 9.43 1.30 -11.25
N ASP A 91 9.33 0.97 -9.98
CA ASP A 91 9.77 1.80 -8.85
C ASP A 91 11.26 1.68 -8.51
N GLY A 92 12.05 1.02 -9.36
CA GLY A 92 13.50 0.88 -9.18
C GLY A 92 13.94 -0.11 -8.09
N HIS A 93 13.01 -0.72 -7.35
CA HIS A 93 13.34 -1.77 -6.38
C HIS A 93 13.54 -3.13 -7.05
N SER A 94 14.39 -3.96 -6.43
CA SER A 94 14.59 -5.35 -6.80
C SER A 94 13.53 -6.21 -6.12
N TRP A 95 12.57 -6.71 -6.90
CA TRP A 95 11.49 -7.57 -6.43
C TRP A 95 11.80 -9.04 -6.71
N ARG A 96 11.37 -9.95 -5.83
CA ARG A 96 11.51 -11.40 -6.02
C ARG A 96 10.98 -11.79 -7.38
N LYS A 97 11.75 -12.60 -8.10
CA LYS A 97 11.39 -13.09 -9.43
C LYS A 97 10.91 -14.53 -9.38
N LYS A 98 10.15 -14.93 -10.38
CA LYS A 98 9.81 -16.33 -10.66
C LYS A 98 11.10 -17.09 -11.02
N LYS A 99 11.00 -18.41 -11.13
CA LYS A 99 12.13 -19.29 -11.52
C LYS A 99 12.79 -18.91 -12.85
N ASP A 100 12.08 -18.16 -13.70
CA ASP A 100 12.60 -17.65 -14.97
C ASP A 100 13.61 -16.50 -14.83
N GLY A 101 13.77 -15.93 -13.63
CA GLY A 101 14.67 -14.80 -13.35
C GLY A 101 14.27 -13.48 -14.03
N LYS A 102 13.08 -13.42 -14.65
CA LYS A 102 12.61 -12.27 -15.46
C LYS A 102 11.34 -11.67 -14.90
N THR A 103 10.39 -12.52 -14.54
CA THR A 103 9.05 -12.09 -14.14
C THR A 103 9.00 -11.88 -12.63
N VAL A 104 8.53 -10.72 -12.16
CA VAL A 104 8.28 -10.52 -10.72
C VAL A 104 7.26 -11.54 -10.22
N LYS A 105 7.56 -12.16 -9.08
CA LYS A 105 6.66 -13.06 -8.37
C LYS A 105 5.65 -12.21 -7.60
N GLU A 106 4.60 -11.82 -8.30
CA GLU A 106 3.48 -11.03 -7.77
C GLU A 106 2.27 -11.95 -7.52
N ALA A 107 1.70 -11.89 -6.33
CA ALA A 107 0.44 -12.54 -5.98
C ALA A 107 -0.73 -11.60 -6.26
N HIS A 108 -1.85 -12.14 -6.75
CA HIS A 108 -3.04 -11.39 -7.14
C HIS A 108 -4.24 -11.86 -6.33
N GLU A 109 -4.80 -10.95 -5.53
CA GLU A 109 -5.92 -11.22 -4.63
C GLU A 109 -7.09 -10.28 -4.88
N ARG A 110 -8.26 -10.66 -4.36
CA ARG A 110 -9.42 -9.78 -4.19
C ARG A 110 -9.66 -9.56 -2.71
N LEU A 111 -9.80 -8.31 -2.30
CA LEU A 111 -10.02 -7.95 -0.90
C LEU A 111 -11.45 -7.47 -0.67
N LYS A 112 -11.99 -7.83 0.48
CA LYS A 112 -13.35 -7.48 0.93
C LYS A 112 -13.35 -6.26 1.83
N ALA A 113 -14.37 -5.42 1.67
CA ALA A 113 -14.78 -4.45 2.68
C ALA A 113 -16.15 -4.89 3.21
N GLY A 114 -16.20 -5.30 4.48
CA GLY A 114 -17.32 -6.06 5.00
C GLY A 114 -17.42 -7.43 4.32
N SER A 115 -18.55 -7.74 3.70
CA SER A 115 -18.82 -9.04 3.08
C SER A 115 -18.65 -9.08 1.56
N ILE A 116 -18.28 -7.96 0.93
CA ILE A 116 -18.28 -7.79 -0.53
C ILE A 116 -16.85 -7.59 -1.01
N ASP A 117 -16.46 -8.30 -2.07
CA ASP A 117 -15.19 -8.06 -2.76
C ASP A 117 -15.23 -6.67 -3.39
N VAL A 118 -14.26 -5.81 -3.09
CA VAL A 118 -14.23 -4.40 -3.55
C VAL A 118 -12.93 -4.00 -4.21
N LEU A 119 -11.81 -4.69 -3.93
CA LEU A 119 -10.49 -4.32 -4.41
C LEU A 119 -9.81 -5.49 -5.11
N HIS A 120 -9.09 -5.19 -6.18
CA HIS A 120 -7.93 -5.98 -6.56
C HIS A 120 -6.73 -5.58 -5.70
N CYS A 121 -5.92 -6.55 -5.28
CA CYS A 121 -4.66 -6.34 -4.57
C CYS A 121 -3.54 -7.16 -5.20
N TYR A 122 -2.50 -6.49 -5.66
CA TYR A 122 -1.28 -7.12 -6.19
C TYR A 122 -0.17 -6.96 -5.17
N TYR A 123 0.52 -8.05 -4.86
CA TYR A 123 1.46 -8.12 -3.75
C TYR A 123 2.80 -8.70 -4.19
N ALA A 124 3.90 -8.02 -3.87
CA ALA A 124 5.26 -8.45 -4.20
C ALA A 124 6.21 -8.26 -3.01
N HIS A 125 7.19 -9.16 -2.88
CA HIS A 125 8.24 -9.11 -1.86
C HIS A 125 9.56 -8.65 -2.45
N GLY A 126 10.35 -7.93 -1.65
CA GLY A 126 11.72 -7.54 -1.96
C GLY A 126 12.62 -8.76 -2.17
N GLU A 127 13.54 -8.63 -3.12
CA GLU A 127 14.53 -9.67 -3.42
C GLU A 127 15.51 -9.85 -2.26
N GLU A 128 16.01 -8.75 -1.71
CA GLU A 128 17.02 -8.72 -0.65
C GLU A 128 16.41 -8.79 0.76
N ASN A 129 15.38 -7.98 1.03
CA ASN A 129 14.66 -7.94 2.29
C ASN A 129 13.27 -8.57 2.12
N GLU A 130 12.99 -9.70 2.79
CA GLU A 130 11.69 -10.37 2.72
C GLU A 130 10.56 -9.55 3.34
N ASN A 131 10.90 -8.74 4.34
CA ASN A 131 9.97 -7.90 5.07
C ASN A 131 9.60 -6.66 4.26
N PHE A 132 10.43 -6.25 3.30
CA PHE A 132 10.10 -5.17 2.38
C PHE A 132 9.13 -5.64 1.30
N GLN A 133 7.99 -4.98 1.23
CA GLN A 133 6.84 -5.44 0.46
C GLN A 133 6.21 -4.28 -0.30
N ARG A 134 5.54 -4.62 -1.41
CA ARG A 134 4.70 -3.69 -2.16
C ARG A 134 3.30 -4.26 -2.32
N ARG A 135 2.30 -3.43 -2.01
CA ARG A 135 0.90 -3.69 -2.38
C ARG A 135 0.40 -2.63 -3.36
N SER A 136 -0.29 -3.07 -4.40
CA SER A 136 -0.95 -2.22 -5.37
C SER A 136 -2.44 -2.52 -5.41
N TYR A 137 -3.28 -1.50 -5.25
CA TYR A 137 -4.72 -1.65 -5.14
C TYR A 137 -5.47 -0.90 -6.25
N TRP A 138 -6.67 -1.38 -6.60
CA TRP A 138 -7.68 -0.64 -7.36
C TRP A 138 -9.07 -1.23 -7.13
N MET A 139 -10.11 -0.43 -7.33
CA MET A 139 -11.51 -0.85 -7.18
C MET A 139 -11.88 -1.91 -8.24
N LEU A 140 -12.70 -2.89 -7.85
CA LEU A 140 -13.23 -3.91 -8.77
C LEU A 140 -14.26 -3.32 -9.74
N GLU A 141 -15.09 -2.42 -9.24
CA GLU A 141 -16.09 -1.70 -10.02
C GLU A 141 -15.47 -0.42 -10.59
N GLU A 142 -14.87 -0.52 -11.79
CA GLU A 142 -14.47 0.61 -12.65
C GLU A 142 -14.66 0.28 -14.14
#